data_AF-A0AAD1NHC6-F1
#
_entry.id   AF-A0AAD1NHC6-F1
#
_cell.length_a   1.000
_cell.length_b   1.000
_cell.length_c   1.000
_cell.angle_alpha   90.00
_cell.angle_beta   90.00
_cell.angle_gamma   90.00
#
_symmetry.space_group_name_H-M   'P 1'
#
loop_
_entity.id
_entity.type
_entity.pdbx_description
1 polymer ?
#
loop_
_entity_poly.entity_id
_entity_poly.type
_entity_poly.pdbx_seq_one_letter_code
_entity_poly.pdbx_strand_id
1 'polypeptide(L)'
;MGLQSNGYEYDRWGAYHFADRNGLGIDRTTATGTGYASLYAPEVAEIFEDKSKTPDEILLFFHYVEYGHLLHNGKTLIQTIYDQHFEGFERVKSYIKSWKSLKGQVDEATYDNVAERLERQLENARNWRDQVNTYFYRMSGIPDDKGREIYR
;
A
#
# COMPACT_ATOMS: atom_id res chain seq x y z
N MET A 1 -1.32 14.40 10.43
CA MET A 1 -0.55 13.16 10.59
C MET A 1 0.15 12.89 9.27
N GLY A 2 1.45 12.60 9.27
CA GLY A 2 2.26 12.43 8.05
C GLY A 2 2.75 11.00 7.89
N LEU A 3 3.20 10.64 6.69
CA LEU A 3 3.78 9.32 6.40
C LEU A 3 5.21 9.21 6.96
N GLN A 4 5.51 8.06 7.55
CA GLN A 4 6.86 7.61 7.88
C GLN A 4 6.90 6.09 7.67
N SER A 5 7.55 5.60 6.60
CA SER A 5 7.56 4.17 6.29
C SER A 5 8.11 3.33 7.46
N ASN A 6 9.25 3.73 8.03
CA ASN A 6 9.87 3.06 9.19
C ASN A 6 9.42 3.65 10.55
N GLY A 7 8.28 4.35 10.62
CA GLY A 7 7.90 5.13 11.80
C GLY A 7 7.89 4.33 13.11
N TYR A 8 7.49 3.06 13.06
CA TYR A 8 7.48 2.14 14.21
C TYR A 8 8.32 0.88 14.01
N GLU A 9 9.06 0.78 12.90
CA GLU A 9 9.76 -0.45 12.49
C GLU A 9 10.80 -0.93 13.52
N TYR A 10 11.34 -0.01 14.31
CA TYR A 10 12.31 -0.30 15.37
C TYR A 10 11.81 0.09 16.76
N ASP A 11 10.50 0.35 16.90
CA ASP A 11 9.88 0.71 18.18
C ASP A 11 9.30 -0.53 18.88
N ARG A 12 8.92 -0.40 20.15
CA ARG A 12 8.48 -1.49 21.03
C ARG A 12 7.02 -1.94 20.82
N TRP A 13 6.33 -1.42 19.81
CA TRP A 13 4.88 -1.59 19.67
C TRP A 13 4.44 -2.84 18.91
N GLY A 14 5.38 -3.63 18.37
CA GLY A 14 5.05 -4.83 17.61
C GLY A 14 4.48 -4.55 16.21
N ALA A 15 4.63 -3.32 15.70
CA ALA A 15 4.08 -2.87 14.42
C ALA A 15 5.18 -2.80 13.35
N TYR A 16 5.59 -3.97 12.88
CA TYR A 16 6.68 -4.14 11.93
C TYR A 16 6.17 -4.51 10.55
N HIS A 17 6.93 -4.19 9.50
CA HIS A 17 6.67 -4.66 8.13
C HIS A 17 7.86 -5.45 7.55
N PHE A 18 9.02 -5.48 8.23
CA PHE A 18 10.24 -6.21 7.86
C PHE A 18 10.65 -5.99 6.40
N ALA A 19 10.56 -4.76 5.93
CA ALA A 19 11.02 -4.44 4.59
C ALA A 19 12.55 -4.43 4.60
N ASP A 20 13.15 -5.19 3.69
CA ASP A 20 14.58 -5.23 3.46
C ASP A 20 14.87 -5.06 1.96
N ARG A 21 16.10 -5.39 1.54
CA ARG A 21 16.53 -5.24 0.14
C ARG A 21 15.94 -6.27 -0.83
N ASN A 22 15.38 -7.37 -0.32
CA ASN A 22 14.86 -8.49 -1.11
C ASN A 22 13.33 -8.52 -1.10
N GLY A 23 12.69 -8.12 -0.01
CA GLY A 23 11.24 -8.21 0.15
C GLY A 23 10.70 -7.47 1.35
N LEU A 24 9.45 -7.77 1.70
CA LEU A 24 8.75 -7.26 2.88
C LEU A 24 7.61 -8.20 3.29
N GLY A 25 7.03 -7.94 4.45
CA GLY A 25 5.91 -8.68 5.02
C GLY A 25 6.32 -9.48 6.25
N ILE A 26 5.33 -10.03 6.94
CA ILE A 26 5.56 -10.81 8.17
C ILE A 26 5.21 -12.26 7.89
N ASP A 27 6.15 -13.17 8.17
CA ASP A 27 5.84 -14.60 8.16
C ASP A 27 4.99 -14.98 9.38
N ARG A 28 3.70 -15.21 9.13
CA ARG A 28 2.71 -15.64 10.11
C ARG A 28 2.24 -17.09 9.90
N THR A 29 2.89 -17.81 9.01
CA THR A 29 2.66 -19.24 8.76
C THR A 29 3.10 -20.07 9.96
N THR A 30 2.59 -21.29 10.08
CA THR A 30 3.04 -22.25 11.10
C THR A 30 4.36 -22.91 10.77
N ALA A 31 4.66 -23.08 9.48
CA ALA A 31 5.85 -23.81 9.04
C ALA A 31 7.15 -23.07 9.39
N THR A 32 7.18 -21.75 9.20
CA THR A 32 8.40 -20.94 9.33
C THR A 32 8.21 -19.65 10.10
N GLY A 33 6.96 -19.25 10.36
CA GLY A 33 6.63 -17.97 10.95
C GLY A 33 6.17 -18.03 12.41
N THR A 34 5.32 -17.07 12.78
CA THR A 34 4.77 -16.94 14.14
C THR A 34 3.65 -17.94 14.45
N GLY A 35 3.14 -18.67 13.46
CA GLY A 35 2.00 -19.59 13.60
C GLY A 35 0.64 -18.91 13.78
N TYR A 36 0.53 -17.59 13.60
CA TYR A 36 -0.72 -16.86 13.78
C TYR A 36 -1.85 -17.34 12.84
N ALA A 37 -1.51 -17.83 11.63
CA ALA A 37 -2.50 -18.40 10.71
C ALA A 37 -3.29 -19.57 11.31
N SER A 38 -2.68 -20.36 12.22
CA SER A 38 -3.36 -21.50 12.89
C SER A 38 -4.44 -21.10 13.89
N LEU A 39 -4.55 -19.82 14.23
CA LEU A 39 -5.60 -19.34 15.14
C LEU A 39 -6.97 -19.23 14.44
N TYR A 40 -7.01 -19.35 13.12
CA TYR A 40 -8.24 -19.37 12.33
C TYR A 40 -8.84 -20.77 12.22
N ALA A 41 -10.10 -20.85 11.78
CA ALA A 41 -10.73 -22.13 11.43
C ALA A 41 -9.89 -22.88 10.38
N PRO A 42 -9.83 -24.23 10.41
CA PRO A 42 -8.91 -25.01 9.57
C PRO A 42 -8.96 -24.65 8.09
N GLU A 43 -10.14 -24.43 7.53
CA GLU A 43 -10.34 -24.10 6.11
C GLU A 43 -9.77 -22.72 5.75
N VAL A 44 -9.82 -21.77 6.69
CA VAL A 44 -9.28 -20.42 6.52
C VAL A 44 -7.77 -20.41 6.75
N ALA A 45 -7.31 -21.14 7.77
CA ALA A 45 -5.89 -21.33 8.03
C ALA A 45 -5.19 -21.92 6.80
N GLU A 46 -5.78 -22.92 6.13
CA GLU A 46 -5.22 -23.50 4.91
C GLU A 46 -5.00 -22.45 3.80
N ILE A 47 -5.91 -21.49 3.64
CA ILE A 47 -5.79 -20.41 2.66
C ILE A 47 -4.65 -19.45 3.05
N PHE A 48 -4.54 -19.09 4.32
CA PHE A 48 -3.54 -18.14 4.82
C PHE A 48 -2.14 -18.74 4.95
N GLU A 49 -2.03 -20.05 5.13
CA GLU A 49 -0.75 -20.78 5.16
C GLU A 49 -0.11 -20.90 3.77
N ASP A 50 -0.94 -20.94 2.71
CA ASP A 50 -0.47 -21.08 1.34
C ASP A 50 -0.39 -19.72 0.64
N LYS A 51 0.84 -19.29 0.36
CA LYS A 51 1.12 -18.04 -0.37
C LYS A 51 0.40 -17.95 -1.72
N SER A 52 0.17 -19.08 -2.39
CA SER A 52 -0.52 -19.13 -3.69
C SER A 52 -2.05 -19.10 -3.60
N LYS A 53 -2.61 -19.26 -2.39
CA LYS A 53 -4.05 -19.16 -2.13
C LYS A 53 -4.41 -17.89 -1.38
N THR A 54 -3.47 -17.33 -0.63
CA THR A 54 -3.69 -16.11 0.17
C THR A 54 -4.02 -14.94 -0.76
N PRO A 55 -5.17 -14.26 -0.59
CA PRO A 55 -5.52 -13.08 -1.37
C PRO A 55 -4.45 -11.98 -1.31
N ASP A 56 -4.18 -11.35 -2.46
CA ASP A 56 -3.11 -10.34 -2.60
C ASP A 56 -3.23 -9.20 -1.57
N GLU A 57 -4.47 -8.79 -1.23
CA GLU A 57 -4.74 -7.70 -0.29
C GLU A 57 -4.29 -7.97 1.16
N ILE A 58 -4.10 -9.24 1.53
CA ILE A 58 -3.65 -9.65 2.87
C ILE A 58 -2.35 -10.46 2.83
N LEU A 59 -1.74 -10.62 1.66
CA LEU A 59 -0.55 -11.44 1.45
C LEU A 59 0.59 -11.04 2.38
N LEU A 60 0.95 -9.75 2.44
CA LEU A 60 2.04 -9.24 3.28
C LEU A 60 1.75 -9.31 4.78
N PHE A 61 0.48 -9.47 5.14
CA PHE A 61 0.10 -9.73 6.52
C PHE A 61 0.44 -11.16 6.90
N PHE A 62 0.29 -12.14 6.02
CA PHE A 62 0.57 -13.54 6.37
C PHE A 62 1.95 -14.05 5.97
N HIS A 63 2.58 -13.40 4.98
CA HIS A 63 3.81 -13.87 4.37
C HIS A 63 4.85 -12.77 4.26
N TYR A 64 6.12 -13.15 4.46
CA TYR A 64 7.23 -12.42 3.86
C TYR A 64 7.32 -12.77 2.37
N VAL A 65 7.44 -11.76 1.52
CA VAL A 65 7.38 -11.89 0.07
C VAL A 65 8.46 -11.06 -0.58
N GLU A 66 9.22 -11.69 -1.49
CA GLU A 66 10.24 -11.03 -2.30
C GLU A 66 9.59 -10.05 -3.30
N TYR A 67 10.28 -8.95 -3.57
CA TYR A 67 9.78 -7.90 -4.47
C TYR A 67 9.42 -8.40 -5.87
N GLY A 68 10.13 -9.41 -6.37
CA GLY A 68 9.90 -10.02 -7.69
C GLY A 68 8.76 -11.04 -7.73
N HIS A 69 8.14 -11.39 -6.59
CA HIS A 69 7.03 -12.34 -6.56
C HIS A 69 5.84 -11.84 -7.38
N LEU A 70 5.28 -12.71 -8.22
CA LEU A 70 4.10 -12.41 -9.01
C LEU A 70 2.85 -12.58 -8.15
N LEU A 71 2.06 -11.53 -8.06
CA LEU A 71 0.72 -11.54 -7.48
C LEU A 71 -0.26 -12.26 -8.42
N HIS A 72 -1.49 -12.52 -7.95
CA HIS A 72 -2.50 -13.24 -8.74
C HIS A 72 -2.86 -12.54 -10.06
N ASN A 73 -2.71 -11.21 -10.10
CA ASN A 73 -2.91 -10.41 -11.30
C ASN A 73 -1.73 -10.41 -12.29
N GLY A 74 -0.65 -11.15 -12.00
CA GLY A 74 0.53 -11.29 -12.84
C GLY A 74 1.54 -10.13 -12.76
N LYS A 75 1.32 -9.13 -11.90
CA LYS A 75 2.31 -8.09 -11.62
C LYS A 75 3.22 -8.50 -10.46
N THR A 76 4.45 -8.02 -10.47
CA THR A 76 5.32 -8.18 -9.31
C THR A 76 4.79 -7.39 -8.12
N LEU A 77 5.16 -7.83 -6.91
CA LEU A 77 4.85 -7.12 -5.69
C LEU A 77 5.33 -5.67 -5.72
N ILE A 78 6.59 -5.43 -6.12
CA ILE A 78 7.15 -4.08 -6.19
C ILE A 78 6.42 -3.20 -7.22
N GLN A 79 6.10 -3.74 -8.39
CA GLN A 79 5.36 -2.99 -9.40
C GLN A 79 3.93 -2.67 -8.95
N THR A 80 3.31 -3.56 -8.17
CA THR A 80 1.99 -3.32 -7.59
C THR A 80 2.02 -2.20 -6.55
N ILE A 81 3.07 -2.15 -5.71
CA ILE A 81 3.28 -1.04 -4.77
C ILE A 81 3.35 0.29 -5.55
N TYR A 82 4.18 0.39 -6.59
CA TYR A 82 4.28 1.60 -7.40
C TYR A 82 2.94 1.96 -8.04
N ASP A 83 2.29 1.00 -8.70
CA ASP A 83 1.01 1.19 -9.36
C ASP A 83 -0.05 1.74 -8.42
N GLN A 84 -0.26 1.11 -7.26
CA GLN A 84 -1.30 1.53 -6.32
C GLN A 84 -1.08 2.95 -5.81
N HIS A 85 0.17 3.37 -5.59
CA HIS A 85 0.48 4.72 -5.13
C HIS A 85 0.29 5.79 -6.21
N PHE A 86 0.70 5.52 -7.45
CA PHE A 86 0.43 6.41 -8.57
C PHE A 86 -1.07 6.50 -8.88
N GLU A 87 -1.76 5.35 -8.94
CA GLU A 87 -3.19 5.27 -9.22
C GLU A 87 -4.02 5.90 -8.11
N GLY A 88 -3.62 5.75 -6.85
CA GLY A 88 -4.25 6.39 -5.70
C GLY A 88 -4.23 7.92 -5.82
N PHE A 89 -3.08 8.49 -6.20
CA PHE A 89 -2.95 9.93 -6.44
C PHE A 89 -3.85 10.42 -7.59
N GLU A 90 -3.86 9.72 -8.73
CA GLU A 90 -4.74 10.06 -9.85
C GLU A 90 -6.23 9.92 -9.50
N ARG A 91 -6.58 8.97 -8.63
CA ARG A 91 -7.95 8.81 -8.13
C ARG A 91 -8.41 10.03 -7.33
N VAL A 92 -7.57 10.60 -6.48
CA VAL A 92 -7.90 11.83 -5.74
C VAL A 92 -8.13 13.01 -6.69
N LYS A 93 -7.35 13.13 -7.77
CA LYS A 93 -7.60 14.13 -8.83
C LYS A 93 -8.97 13.92 -9.48
N SER A 94 -9.37 12.67 -9.70
CA SER A 94 -10.71 12.35 -10.22
C SER A 94 -11.84 12.73 -9.25
N TYR A 95 -11.61 12.62 -7.94
CA TYR A 95 -12.57 13.05 -6.91
C TYR A 95 -12.76 14.56 -6.94
N ILE A 96 -11.67 15.34 -7.04
CA ILE A 96 -11.75 16.80 -7.18
C ILE A 96 -12.53 17.20 -8.43
N LYS A 97 -12.28 16.53 -9.56
CA LYS A 97 -13.03 16.79 -10.80
C LYS A 97 -14.52 16.49 -10.63
N SER A 98 -14.84 15.37 -9.99
CA SER A 98 -16.23 14.96 -9.73
C SER A 98 -16.92 15.93 -8.79
N TRP A 99 -16.27 16.34 -7.70
CA TRP A 99 -16.81 17.32 -6.76
C TRP A 99 -17.07 18.67 -7.42
N LYS A 100 -16.14 19.15 -8.26
CA LYS A 100 -16.31 20.39 -9.04
C LYS A 100 -17.56 20.39 -9.92
N SER A 101 -18.00 19.23 -10.40
CA SER A 101 -19.21 19.11 -11.22
C SER A 101 -20.51 19.33 -10.43
N LEU A 102 -20.46 19.24 -9.11
CA LEU A 102 -21.59 19.43 -8.20
C LEU A 102 -21.77 20.88 -7.75
N LYS A 103 -20.95 21.82 -8.24
CA LYS A 103 -21.07 23.24 -7.88
C LYS A 103 -22.46 23.77 -8.23
N GLY A 104 -23.14 24.37 -7.25
CA GLY A 104 -24.51 24.86 -7.39
C GLY A 104 -25.61 23.81 -7.25
N GLN A 105 -25.26 22.52 -7.10
CA GLN A 105 -26.20 21.43 -6.76
C GLN A 105 -26.15 21.09 -5.26
N VAL A 106 -25.15 21.60 -4.55
CA VAL A 106 -24.93 21.47 -3.11
C VAL A 106 -24.87 22.88 -2.53
N ASP A 107 -25.27 23.04 -1.27
CA ASP A 107 -25.12 24.32 -0.57
C ASP A 107 -23.66 24.76 -0.52
N GLU A 108 -23.44 26.07 -0.58
CA GLU A 108 -22.10 26.67 -0.74
C GLU A 108 -21.16 26.31 0.42
N ALA A 109 -21.65 26.32 1.66
CA ALA A 109 -20.83 26.01 2.83
C ALA A 109 -20.33 24.56 2.82
N THR A 110 -21.19 23.60 2.48
CA THR A 110 -20.80 22.20 2.31
C THR A 110 -19.87 22.01 1.12
N TYR A 111 -20.17 22.67 -0.01
CA TYR A 111 -19.35 22.63 -1.21
C TYR A 111 -17.90 23.06 -0.93
N ASP A 112 -17.73 24.22 -0.31
CA ASP A 112 -16.42 24.79 0.00
C ASP A 112 -15.67 23.97 1.05
N ASN A 113 -16.36 23.47 2.08
CA ASN A 113 -15.74 22.64 3.12
C ASN A 113 -15.12 21.35 2.54
N VAL A 114 -15.85 20.68 1.65
CA VAL A 114 -15.36 19.45 1.01
C VAL A 114 -14.29 19.77 -0.02
N ALA A 115 -14.43 20.86 -0.78
CA ALA A 115 -13.43 21.27 -1.76
C ALA A 115 -12.07 21.54 -1.10
N GLU A 116 -12.04 22.27 0.02
CA GLU A 116 -10.81 22.52 0.79
C GLU A 116 -10.16 21.20 1.25
N ARG A 117 -10.96 20.26 1.78
CA ARG A 117 -10.46 18.96 2.26
C ARG A 117 -9.93 18.08 1.14
N LEU A 118 -10.54 18.12 -0.05
CA LEU A 118 -10.06 17.37 -1.22
C LEU A 118 -8.72 17.90 -1.74
N GLU A 119 -8.51 19.22 -1.73
CA GLU A 119 -7.20 19.80 -2.09
C GLU A 119 -6.12 19.38 -1.07
N ARG A 120 -6.42 19.42 0.23
CA ARG A 120 -5.52 18.88 1.28
C ARG A 120 -5.26 17.37 1.11
N GLN A 121 -6.29 16.61 0.70
CA GLN A 121 -6.13 15.19 0.41
C GLN A 121 -5.22 14.95 -0.78
N LEU A 122 -5.27 15.81 -1.82
CA LEU A 122 -4.40 15.72 -2.98
C LEU A 122 -2.93 15.93 -2.63
N GLU A 123 -2.64 16.95 -1.81
CA GLU A 123 -1.28 17.20 -1.29
C GLU A 123 -0.78 16.01 -0.46
N ASN A 124 -1.60 15.48 0.43
CA ASN A 124 -1.26 14.30 1.20
C ASN A 124 -1.03 13.08 0.31
N ALA A 125 -1.90 12.82 -0.68
CA ALA A 125 -1.75 11.70 -1.60
C ALA A 125 -0.47 11.78 -2.43
N ARG A 126 -0.07 13.00 -2.84
CA ARG A 126 1.23 13.24 -3.49
C ARG A 126 2.39 12.84 -2.57
N ASN A 127 2.37 13.36 -1.34
CA ASN A 127 3.42 13.07 -0.35
C ASN A 127 3.52 11.57 -0.06
N TRP A 128 2.38 10.88 0.09
CA TRP A 128 2.33 9.44 0.29
C TRP A 128 2.91 8.68 -0.91
N ARG A 129 2.46 9.00 -2.13
CA ARG A 129 2.96 8.39 -3.35
C ARG A 129 4.49 8.52 -3.45
N ASP A 130 5.00 9.73 -3.29
CA ASP A 130 6.41 10.01 -3.53
C ASP A 130 7.30 9.36 -2.47
N GLN A 131 6.91 9.44 -1.19
CA GLN A 131 7.69 8.84 -0.11
C GLN A 131 7.67 7.32 -0.13
N VAL A 132 6.50 6.68 -0.34
CA VAL A 132 6.44 5.21 -0.41
C VAL A 132 7.21 4.68 -1.61
N ASN A 133 7.00 5.26 -2.79
CA ASN A 133 7.70 4.81 -4.00
C ASN A 133 9.22 5.01 -3.88
N THR A 134 9.66 6.15 -3.34
CA THR A 134 11.09 6.42 -3.10
C THR A 134 11.67 5.45 -2.08
N TYR A 135 10.95 5.20 -0.97
CA TYR A 135 11.37 4.25 0.05
C TYR A 135 11.59 2.86 -0.57
N PHE A 136 10.60 2.31 -1.26
CA PHE A 136 10.72 0.97 -1.83
C PHE A 136 11.66 0.89 -3.03
N TYR A 137 11.86 1.96 -3.79
CA TYR A 137 12.93 2.04 -4.77
C TYR A 137 14.31 1.95 -4.10
N ARG A 138 14.53 2.68 -3.01
CA ARG A 138 15.80 2.64 -2.27
C ARG A 138 16.05 1.29 -1.59
N MET A 139 15.00 0.61 -1.15
CA MET A 139 15.10 -0.73 -0.57
C MET A 139 15.37 -1.78 -1.65
N SER A 140 14.52 -1.87 -2.67
CA SER A 140 14.57 -2.95 -3.68
C SER A 140 15.63 -2.74 -4.77
N GLY A 141 15.93 -1.49 -5.12
CA GLY A 141 16.73 -1.13 -6.30
C GLY A 141 16.04 -1.40 -7.65
N ILE A 142 14.76 -1.77 -7.66
CA ILE A 142 14.01 -2.12 -8.87
C ILE A 142 13.32 -0.88 -9.43
N PRO A 143 13.52 -0.52 -10.71
CA PRO A 143 12.86 0.64 -11.32
C PRO A 143 11.37 0.37 -11.59
N ASP A 144 10.57 1.44 -11.71
CA ASP A 144 9.19 1.35 -12.17
C ASP A 144 9.12 0.95 -13.65
N ASP A 145 8.36 -0.11 -13.96
CA ASP A 145 8.21 -0.63 -15.33
C ASP A 145 7.57 0.39 -16.29
N LYS A 146 6.78 1.33 -15.74
CA LYS A 146 6.11 2.39 -16.52
C LYS A 146 6.94 3.67 -16.64
N GLY A 147 8.15 3.70 -16.06
CA GLY A 147 9.07 4.84 -16.14
C GLY A 147 8.53 6.14 -15.52
N ARG A 148 7.57 6.06 -14.59
CA ARG A 148 7.03 7.24 -13.89
C ARG A 148 8.07 7.81 -12.93
N GLU A 149 7.92 9.09 -12.59
CA GLU A 149 8.87 9.78 -11.72
C GLU A 149 8.87 9.19 -10.31
N ILE A 150 10.00 8.62 -9.91
CA ILE A 150 10.33 8.26 -8.53
C ILE A 150 11.58 9.04 -8.14
N TYR A 151 11.47 9.83 -7.08
CA TYR A 151 12.58 10.65 -6.57
C TYR A 151 13.67 9.75 -5.99
N ARG A 152 14.94 10.06 -6.26
CA ARG A 152 16.10 9.22 -5.92
C ARG A 152 17.01 9.95 -4.96
#